data_AF-A0A7C5P770-F1
#
_entry.id   AF-A0A7C5P770-F1
#
_cell.length_a   1.000
_cell.length_b   1.000
_cell.length_c   1.000
_cell.angle_alpha   90.00
_cell.angle_beta   90.00
_cell.angle_gamma   90.00
#
_symmetry.space_group_name_H-M   'P 1'
#
loop_
_entity.id
_entity.type
_entity.pdbx_description
1 polymer ?
#
loop_
_entity_poly.entity_id
_entity_poly.type
_entity_poly.pdbx_seq_one_letter_code
_entity_poly.pdbx_strand_id
1 'polypeptide(L)'
;LKKLESESVGLITDAGMPGISDPGSFLVDLVRKNDYEVIVIPGPSSLTASIALSGFKPNLWIFTGFFPKDKSKRTQIIKTYLYSGSHLLFFESAKRLFDTLLWIRTNFKINPRTCVFKEITKVHEKVICFELSSFENEVELTNIRGEFVVALESSGISVDNEKFYELALELTKIGLESSRVSKLLSKYLGINKNWLYEKLLHN
;
A
#
# COMPACT_ATOMS: atom_id res chain seq x y z
N LEU A 1 -26.42 -10.10 21.13
CA LEU A 1 -26.31 -10.65 22.49
C LEU A 1 -27.53 -11.48 22.85
N LYS A 2 -28.73 -10.91 23.08
CA LYS A 2 -29.94 -11.71 23.41
C LYS A 2 -30.18 -12.96 22.53
N LYS A 3 -30.04 -12.82 21.21
CA LYS A 3 -30.17 -13.97 20.28
C LYS A 3 -29.15 -15.10 20.53
N LEU A 4 -27.94 -14.76 20.97
CA LEU A 4 -26.87 -15.73 21.24
C LEU A 4 -27.11 -16.54 22.52
N GLU A 5 -28.08 -16.16 23.36
CA GLU A 5 -28.44 -16.92 24.58
C GLU A 5 -29.08 -18.28 24.23
N SER A 6 -29.67 -18.41 23.04
CA SER A 6 -30.40 -19.61 22.61
C SER A 6 -30.24 -19.97 21.14
N GLU A 7 -29.61 -19.13 20.31
CA GLU A 7 -29.49 -19.32 18.87
C GLU A 7 -28.02 -19.22 18.41
N SER A 8 -27.70 -19.92 17.32
CA SER A 8 -26.52 -19.63 16.51
C SER A 8 -26.83 -18.52 15.52
N VAL A 9 -25.96 -17.52 15.41
CA VAL A 9 -26.16 -16.35 14.53
C VAL A 9 -25.04 -16.28 13.49
N GLY A 10 -25.41 -16.19 12.22
CA GLY A 10 -24.48 -15.95 11.12
C GLY A 10 -24.31 -14.46 10.84
N LEU A 11 -23.07 -14.02 10.64
CA LEU A 11 -22.75 -12.69 10.10
C LEU A 11 -22.32 -12.85 8.64
N ILE A 12 -23.03 -12.15 7.74
CA ILE A 12 -22.72 -12.10 6.31
C ILE A 12 -22.54 -10.66 5.87
N THR A 13 -21.91 -10.48 4.72
CA THR A 13 -21.72 -9.21 4.03
C THR A 13 -22.17 -9.38 2.58
N ASP A 14 -22.42 -8.29 1.87
CA ASP A 14 -22.89 -8.35 0.47
C ASP A 14 -21.88 -9.08 -0.43
N ALA A 15 -20.57 -8.94 -0.14
CA ALA A 15 -19.51 -9.61 -0.89
C ALA A 15 -18.23 -9.84 -0.07
N GLY A 16 -17.64 -11.03 -0.24
CA GLY A 16 -16.33 -11.37 0.30
C GLY A 16 -16.35 -11.78 1.78
N MET A 17 -15.33 -11.36 2.52
CA MET A 17 -15.09 -11.75 3.90
C MET A 17 -15.68 -10.72 4.88
N PRO A 18 -16.69 -11.08 5.70
CA PRO A 18 -17.26 -10.17 6.70
C PRO A 18 -16.19 -9.64 7.68
N GLY A 19 -16.30 -8.36 8.04
CA GLY A 19 -15.46 -7.71 9.03
C GLY A 19 -14.11 -7.18 8.52
N ILE A 20 -13.81 -7.31 7.22
CA ILE A 20 -12.56 -6.78 6.63
C ILE A 20 -12.69 -5.31 6.19
N SER A 21 -13.76 -4.98 5.46
CA SER A 21 -14.02 -3.61 4.96
C SER A 21 -15.45 -3.13 5.20
N ASP A 22 -16.18 -3.89 6.02
CA ASP A 22 -17.53 -3.61 6.50
C ASP A 22 -17.48 -3.49 8.05
N PRO A 23 -18.56 -3.04 8.72
CA PRO A 23 -18.55 -2.80 10.17
C PRO A 23 -18.58 -4.08 11.03
N GLY A 24 -18.43 -5.28 10.44
CA GLY A 24 -18.55 -6.56 11.14
C GLY A 24 -17.54 -6.78 12.27
N SER A 25 -16.38 -6.14 12.22
CA SER A 25 -15.33 -6.27 13.25
C SER A 25 -15.80 -5.78 14.63
N PHE A 26 -16.65 -4.74 14.68
CA PHE A 26 -17.25 -4.27 15.93
C PHE A 26 -18.15 -5.34 16.58
N LEU A 27 -18.93 -6.06 15.77
CA LEU A 27 -19.78 -7.13 16.27
C LEU A 27 -18.94 -8.28 16.83
N VAL A 28 -17.88 -8.66 16.13
CA VAL A 28 -16.96 -9.71 16.58
C VAL A 28 -16.31 -9.35 17.93
N ASP A 29 -15.85 -8.11 18.10
CA ASP A 29 -15.28 -7.62 19.36
C ASP A 29 -16.32 -7.64 20.50
N LEU A 30 -17.54 -7.15 20.23
CA LEU A 30 -18.63 -7.15 21.21
C LEU A 30 -18.99 -8.58 21.66
N VAL A 31 -19.07 -9.53 20.73
CA VAL A 31 -19.41 -10.92 21.03
C VAL A 31 -18.32 -11.57 21.88
N ARG A 32 -17.04 -11.39 21.52
CA ARG A 32 -15.91 -11.89 22.31
C ARG A 32 -15.85 -11.31 23.72
N LYS A 33 -16.15 -10.01 23.88
CA LYS A 33 -16.20 -9.35 25.20
C LYS A 33 -17.31 -9.86 26.12
N ASN A 34 -18.27 -10.61 25.59
CA ASN A 34 -19.34 -11.24 26.35
C ASN A 34 -19.16 -12.76 26.41
N ASP A 35 -17.93 -13.25 26.23
CA ASP A 35 -17.53 -14.66 26.36
C ASP A 35 -18.30 -15.64 25.46
N TYR A 36 -18.86 -15.16 24.35
CA TYR A 36 -19.45 -16.00 23.32
C TYR A 36 -18.39 -16.44 22.30
N GLU A 37 -18.52 -17.66 21.82
CA GLU A 37 -17.65 -18.21 20.78
C GLU A 37 -17.87 -17.50 19.44
N VAL A 38 -16.77 -17.21 18.73
CA VAL A 38 -16.81 -16.69 17.36
C VAL A 38 -15.98 -17.62 16.47
N ILE A 39 -16.65 -18.25 15.52
CA ILE A 39 -16.03 -19.13 14.51
C ILE A 39 -16.00 -18.39 13.18
N VAL A 40 -14.84 -18.40 12.52
CA VAL A 40 -14.67 -17.87 11.17
C VAL A 40 -14.68 -19.00 10.16
N ILE A 41 -15.45 -18.84 9.08
CA ILE A 41 -15.42 -19.76 7.93
C ILE A 41 -14.53 -19.13 6.86
N PRO A 42 -13.37 -19.73 6.51
CA PRO A 42 -12.55 -19.24 5.41
C PRO A 42 -13.35 -19.22 4.11
N GLY A 43 -13.15 -18.18 3.29
CA GLY A 43 -13.98 -17.98 2.11
C GLY A 43 -13.40 -16.99 1.11
N PRO A 44 -14.19 -16.64 0.08
CA PRO A 44 -13.77 -15.74 -0.99
C PRO A 44 -13.32 -14.38 -0.46
N SER A 45 -12.19 -13.90 -0.96
CA SER A 45 -11.65 -12.59 -0.62
C SER A 45 -10.93 -12.00 -1.82
N SER A 46 -11.42 -10.86 -2.32
CA SER A 46 -10.78 -10.12 -3.41
C SER A 46 -9.37 -9.69 -3.04
N LEU A 47 -9.11 -9.44 -1.75
CA LEU A 47 -7.80 -9.12 -1.20
C LEU A 47 -6.79 -10.24 -1.48
N THR A 48 -7.05 -11.45 -0.99
CA THR A 48 -6.11 -12.57 -1.13
C THR A 48 -6.03 -13.07 -2.57
N ALA A 49 -7.14 -12.99 -3.32
CA ALA A 49 -7.15 -13.27 -4.75
C ALA A 49 -6.23 -12.30 -5.52
N SER A 50 -6.30 -10.98 -5.26
CA SER A 50 -5.40 -10.00 -5.86
C SER A 50 -3.93 -10.23 -5.52
N ILE A 51 -3.62 -10.60 -4.28
CA ILE A 51 -2.25 -10.96 -3.88
C ILE A 51 -1.77 -12.14 -4.73
N ALA A 52 -2.55 -13.22 -4.82
CA ALA A 52 -2.21 -14.40 -5.60
C ALA A 52 -2.05 -14.09 -7.11
N LEU A 53 -2.95 -13.27 -7.67
CA LEU A 53 -2.95 -12.89 -9.08
C LEU A 53 -1.85 -11.87 -9.45
N SER A 54 -1.33 -11.10 -8.49
CA SER A 54 -0.33 -10.05 -8.76
C SER A 54 0.98 -10.58 -9.33
N GLY A 55 1.38 -11.79 -8.92
CA GLY A 55 2.71 -12.33 -9.20
C GLY A 55 3.84 -11.46 -8.63
N PHE A 56 3.58 -10.68 -7.57
CA PHE A 56 4.63 -9.96 -6.83
C PHE A 56 5.44 -10.94 -5.99
N LYS A 57 6.69 -10.58 -5.69
CA LYS A 57 7.51 -11.39 -4.79
C LYS A 57 6.88 -11.42 -3.39
N PRO A 58 7.02 -12.52 -2.62
CA PRO A 58 6.56 -12.55 -1.23
C PRO A 58 7.20 -11.44 -0.40
N ASN A 59 6.38 -10.65 0.28
CA ASN A 59 6.80 -9.52 1.10
C ASN A 59 5.70 -9.13 2.09
N LEU A 60 5.96 -8.14 2.94
CA LEU A 60 4.94 -7.49 3.75
C LEU A 60 3.91 -6.81 2.86
N TRP A 61 2.63 -7.09 3.13
CA TRP A 61 1.49 -6.46 2.45
C TRP A 61 0.78 -5.53 3.40
N ILE A 62 0.49 -4.32 2.94
CA ILE A 62 -0.31 -3.34 3.65
C ILE A 62 -1.60 -3.16 2.90
N PHE A 63 -2.71 -3.53 3.53
CA PHE A 63 -4.05 -3.28 3.03
C PHE A 63 -4.68 -2.07 3.71
N THR A 64 -5.18 -1.11 2.94
CA THR A 64 -5.71 0.15 3.50
C THR A 64 -7.24 0.22 3.51
N GLY A 65 -7.95 -0.84 3.13
CA GLY A 65 -9.36 -0.71 2.73
C GLY A 65 -9.45 0.12 1.45
N PHE A 66 -10.42 1.04 1.39
CA PHE A 66 -10.45 2.05 0.32
C PHE A 66 -9.30 3.04 0.47
N PHE A 67 -8.64 3.40 -0.64
CA PHE A 67 -7.55 4.36 -0.60
C PHE A 67 -8.04 5.72 -0.06
N PRO A 68 -7.34 6.33 0.93
CA PRO A 68 -7.83 7.54 1.58
C PRO A 68 -8.03 8.71 0.62
N LYS A 69 -9.12 9.46 0.84
CA LYS A 69 -9.39 10.71 0.13
C LYS A 69 -8.52 11.86 0.64
N ASP A 70 -8.23 11.86 1.95
CA ASP A 70 -7.42 12.90 2.58
C ASP A 70 -5.98 12.86 2.08
N LYS A 71 -5.48 14.00 1.57
CA LYS A 71 -4.16 14.12 0.95
C LYS A 71 -3.03 13.78 1.92
N SER A 72 -3.14 14.20 3.18
CA SER A 72 -2.12 13.96 4.19
C SER A 72 -1.99 12.46 4.48
N LYS A 73 -3.13 11.80 4.75
CA LYS A 73 -3.19 10.35 5.01
C LYS A 73 -2.66 9.52 3.85
N ARG A 74 -3.10 9.77 2.62
CA ARG A 74 -2.60 9.00 1.45
C ARG A 74 -1.10 9.25 1.20
N THR A 75 -0.61 10.45 1.47
CA THR A 75 0.84 10.75 1.38
C THR A 75 1.63 9.97 2.41
N GLN A 76 1.15 9.96 3.66
CA GLN A 76 1.78 9.21 4.74
C GLN A 76 1.82 7.71 4.43
N ILE A 77 0.73 7.12 3.93
CA ILE A 77 0.68 5.69 3.58
C ILE A 77 1.77 5.33 2.57
N ILE A 78 1.90 6.10 1.48
CA ILE A 78 2.88 5.81 0.44
C ILE A 78 4.31 5.93 1.01
N LYS A 79 4.61 7.02 1.73
CA LYS A 79 5.94 7.25 2.32
C LYS A 79 6.29 6.25 3.42
N THR A 80 5.32 5.85 4.23
CA THR A 80 5.57 4.95 5.35
C THR A 80 5.69 3.50 4.91
N TYR A 81 4.89 3.05 3.95
CA TYR A 81 4.78 1.63 3.64
C TYR A 81 5.43 1.26 2.31
N LEU A 82 5.10 1.98 1.23
CA LEU A 82 5.62 1.63 -0.09
C LEU A 82 7.13 1.93 -0.19
N TYR A 83 7.55 3.08 0.33
CA TYR A 83 8.97 3.46 0.42
C TYR A 83 9.77 2.64 1.43
N SER A 84 9.15 2.07 2.47
CA SER A 84 9.86 1.24 3.46
C SER A 84 10.02 -0.21 3.04
N GLY A 85 9.57 -0.59 1.84
CA GLY A 85 9.73 -1.93 1.31
C GLY A 85 8.47 -2.77 1.29
N SER A 86 7.32 -2.30 1.79
CA SER A 86 6.08 -3.09 1.82
C SER A 86 5.25 -2.92 0.56
N HIS A 87 4.62 -3.99 0.08
CA HIS A 87 3.61 -3.93 -0.98
C HIS A 87 2.35 -3.24 -0.46
N LEU A 88 1.73 -2.42 -1.31
CA LEU A 88 0.50 -1.72 -0.95
C LEU A 88 -0.66 -2.29 -1.75
N LEU A 89 -1.76 -2.62 -1.08
CA LEU A 89 -2.99 -3.10 -1.70
C LEU A 89 -4.16 -2.25 -1.18
N PHE A 90 -5.06 -1.84 -2.06
CA PHE A 90 -6.23 -1.06 -1.66
C PHE A 90 -7.40 -1.23 -2.62
N PHE A 91 -8.60 -0.98 -2.12
CA PHE A 91 -9.78 -0.82 -2.96
C PHE A 91 -9.85 0.60 -3.51
N GLU A 92 -10.32 0.72 -4.75
CA GLU A 92 -10.61 2.03 -5.31
C GLU A 92 -11.87 1.99 -6.18
N SER A 93 -12.62 3.10 -6.14
CA SER A 93 -13.78 3.27 -7.00
C SER A 93 -13.35 3.58 -8.42
N ALA A 94 -14.13 3.13 -9.39
CA ALA A 94 -13.88 3.40 -10.80
C ALA A 94 -13.67 4.90 -11.10
N LYS A 95 -14.46 5.77 -10.46
CA LYS A 95 -14.40 7.24 -10.60
C LYS A 95 -13.08 7.85 -10.14
N ARG A 96 -12.39 7.23 -9.17
CA ARG A 96 -11.18 7.76 -8.52
C ARG A 96 -9.90 7.08 -8.98
N LEU A 97 -10.00 5.93 -9.64
CA LEU A 97 -8.86 5.09 -9.99
C LEU A 97 -7.83 5.88 -10.80
N PHE A 98 -8.29 6.60 -11.83
CA PHE A 98 -7.40 7.38 -12.68
C PHE A 98 -6.67 8.48 -11.91
N ASP A 99 -7.42 9.33 -11.20
CA ASP A 99 -6.86 10.42 -10.41
C ASP A 99 -5.91 9.93 -9.32
N THR A 100 -6.19 8.75 -8.74
CA THR A 100 -5.36 8.15 -7.71
C THR A 100 -4.01 7.70 -8.26
N LEU A 101 -4.00 6.97 -9.38
CA LEU A 101 -2.77 6.49 -10.01
C LEU A 101 -1.95 7.66 -10.59
N LEU A 102 -2.60 8.61 -11.25
CA LEU A 102 -1.96 9.84 -11.73
C LEU A 102 -1.36 10.64 -10.57
N TRP A 103 -2.08 10.77 -9.46
CA TRP A 103 -1.58 11.45 -8.27
C TRP A 103 -0.33 10.75 -7.70
N ILE A 104 -0.33 9.42 -7.59
CA ILE A 104 0.84 8.67 -7.11
C ILE A 104 2.04 8.91 -8.05
N ARG A 105 1.84 8.75 -9.37
CA ARG A 105 2.89 8.93 -10.37
C ARG A 105 3.52 10.33 -10.29
N THR A 106 2.70 11.36 -10.13
CA THR A 106 3.15 12.76 -10.18
C THR A 106 3.76 13.24 -8.86
N ASN A 107 3.37 12.67 -7.71
CA ASN A 107 3.77 13.19 -6.39
C ASN A 107 4.93 12.41 -5.74
N PHE A 108 5.32 11.25 -6.30
CA PHE A 108 6.38 10.43 -5.73
C PHE A 108 7.41 10.03 -6.78
N LYS A 109 8.68 10.06 -6.39
CA LYS A 109 9.84 9.68 -7.24
C LYS A 109 10.04 8.16 -7.27
N ILE A 110 8.96 7.39 -7.33
CA ILE A 110 8.98 5.92 -7.43
C ILE A 110 8.22 5.48 -8.67
N ASN A 111 8.63 4.34 -9.23
CA ASN A 111 7.94 3.70 -10.34
C ASN A 111 7.60 2.26 -9.96
N PRO A 112 6.59 2.04 -9.11
CA PRO A 112 6.22 0.69 -8.71
C PRO A 112 5.54 -0.03 -9.88
N ARG A 113 5.85 -1.32 -10.05
CA ARG A 113 5.00 -2.22 -10.81
C ARG A 113 3.61 -2.21 -10.16
N THR A 114 2.61 -1.91 -10.95
CA THR A 114 1.23 -1.69 -10.52
C THR A 114 0.36 -2.74 -11.16
N CYS A 115 -0.50 -3.41 -10.38
CA CYS A 115 -1.53 -4.29 -10.89
C CYS A 115 -2.91 -3.77 -10.50
N VAL A 116 -3.79 -3.63 -11.47
CA VAL A 116 -5.20 -3.26 -11.31
C VAL A 116 -6.04 -4.49 -11.60
N PHE A 117 -6.82 -4.92 -10.62
CA PHE A 117 -7.74 -6.05 -10.71
C PHE A 117 -9.16 -5.50 -10.79
N LYS A 118 -9.86 -5.79 -11.88
CA LYS A 118 -11.23 -5.38 -12.11
C LYS A 118 -12.13 -6.60 -11.97
N GLU A 119 -13.22 -6.47 -11.22
CA GLU A 119 -14.35 -7.42 -11.23
C GLU A 119 -13.92 -8.89 -11.02
N ILE A 120 -13.02 -9.13 -10.04
CA ILE A 120 -12.50 -10.47 -9.72
C ILE A 120 -13.67 -11.46 -9.53
N THR A 121 -13.54 -12.63 -10.13
CA THR A 121 -14.51 -13.73 -10.28
C THR A 121 -15.74 -13.48 -11.16
N LYS A 122 -15.92 -12.28 -11.72
CA LYS A 122 -17.10 -11.93 -12.52
C LYS A 122 -16.82 -12.04 -14.02
N VAL A 123 -17.87 -11.97 -14.85
CA VAL A 123 -17.79 -12.11 -16.33
C VAL A 123 -16.80 -11.13 -16.98
N HIS A 124 -16.62 -9.96 -16.37
CA HIS A 124 -15.72 -8.91 -16.87
C HIS A 124 -14.41 -8.80 -16.08
N GLU A 125 -13.97 -9.91 -15.46
CA GLU A 125 -12.69 -9.98 -14.76
C GLU A 125 -11.56 -9.55 -15.69
N LYS A 126 -10.70 -8.65 -15.21
CA LYS A 126 -9.49 -8.25 -15.93
C LYS A 126 -8.38 -7.94 -14.94
N VAL A 127 -7.19 -8.44 -15.23
CA VAL A 127 -5.95 -8.10 -14.50
C VAL A 127 -5.04 -7.33 -15.45
N ILE A 128 -4.65 -6.12 -15.07
CA ILE A 128 -3.79 -5.27 -15.87
C ILE A 128 -2.58 -4.91 -15.01
N CYS A 129 -1.39 -5.33 -15.42
CA CYS A 129 -0.15 -5.03 -14.71
C CYS A 129 0.78 -4.23 -15.62
N PHE A 130 1.34 -3.13 -15.09
CA PHE A 130 2.19 -2.19 -15.83
C PHE A 130 3.14 -1.47 -14.87
N GLU A 131 4.20 -0.86 -15.40
CA GLU A 131 4.98 0.12 -14.64
C GLU A 131 4.17 1.41 -14.52
N LEU A 132 4.09 2.00 -13.32
CA LEU A 132 3.25 3.19 -13.08
C LEU A 132 3.58 4.37 -14.03
N SER A 133 4.82 4.46 -14.52
CA SER A 133 5.26 5.41 -15.53
C SER A 133 4.47 5.28 -16.85
N SER A 134 4.08 4.07 -17.23
CA SER A 134 3.37 3.73 -18.46
C SER A 134 1.84 3.88 -18.35
N PHE A 135 1.35 4.34 -17.19
CA PHE A 135 -0.07 4.39 -16.83
C PHE A 135 -1.00 5.03 -17.89
N GLU A 136 -0.55 6.07 -18.59
CA GLU A 136 -1.37 6.77 -19.59
C GLU A 136 -1.51 6.03 -20.93
N ASN A 137 -0.63 5.06 -21.20
CA ASN A 137 -0.64 4.29 -22.45
C ASN A 137 -1.40 2.96 -22.32
N GLU A 138 -1.55 2.45 -21.10
CA GLU A 138 -1.98 1.06 -20.84
C GLU A 138 -3.42 0.94 -20.33
N VAL A 139 -4.05 2.06 -19.96
CA VAL A 139 -5.34 2.01 -19.28
C VAL A 139 -6.35 3.02 -19.83
N GLU A 140 -7.27 2.54 -20.69
CA GLU A 140 -8.51 3.23 -21.09
C GLU A 140 -9.47 3.39 -19.89
N LEU A 141 -9.04 4.06 -18.81
CA LEU A 141 -9.80 4.17 -17.56
C LEU A 141 -10.97 5.15 -17.62
N THR A 142 -11.09 5.93 -18.68
CA THR A 142 -12.04 7.05 -18.76
C THR A 142 -13.51 6.61 -18.80
N ASN A 143 -13.80 5.31 -19.00
CA ASN A 143 -15.17 4.80 -19.06
C ASN A 143 -15.43 3.48 -18.33
N ILE A 144 -14.53 3.07 -17.43
CA ILE A 144 -14.65 1.75 -16.80
C ILE A 144 -15.58 1.82 -15.59
N ARG A 145 -16.54 0.90 -15.51
CA ARG A 145 -17.39 0.65 -14.34
C ARG A 145 -16.93 -0.62 -13.62
N GLY A 146 -17.32 -0.76 -12.35
CA GLY A 146 -17.09 -1.97 -11.56
C GLY A 146 -16.26 -1.71 -10.30
N GLU A 147 -15.85 -2.81 -9.69
CA GLU A 147 -15.03 -2.87 -8.48
C GLU A 147 -13.56 -3.09 -8.82
N PHE A 148 -12.68 -2.39 -8.11
CA PHE A 148 -11.24 -2.46 -8.35
C PHE A 148 -10.47 -2.70 -7.06
N VAL A 149 -9.48 -3.58 -7.20
CA VAL A 149 -8.36 -3.69 -6.27
C VAL A 149 -7.11 -3.21 -7.00
N VAL A 150 -6.24 -2.46 -6.32
CA VAL A 150 -4.98 -1.95 -6.86
C VAL A 150 -3.85 -2.38 -5.97
N ALA A 151 -2.85 -3.04 -6.56
CA ALA A 151 -1.61 -3.45 -5.92
C ALA A 151 -0.42 -2.64 -6.45
N LEU A 152 0.45 -2.17 -5.56
CA LEU A 152 1.72 -1.51 -5.88
C LEU A 152 2.86 -2.35 -5.32
N GLU A 153 3.74 -2.83 -6.18
CA GLU A 153 4.94 -3.57 -5.80
C GLU A 153 5.98 -2.58 -5.27
N SER A 154 6.55 -2.90 -4.11
CA SER A 154 7.70 -2.17 -3.60
C SER A 154 8.95 -2.75 -4.21
N SER A 155 9.84 -1.90 -4.69
CA SER A 155 11.18 -2.29 -5.16
C SER A 155 12.19 -2.47 -4.03
N GLY A 156 11.75 -2.39 -2.77
CA GLY A 156 12.60 -2.42 -1.58
C GLY A 156 12.60 -1.09 -0.84
N ILE A 157 13.54 -0.91 0.08
CA ILE A 157 13.69 0.34 0.83
C ILE A 157 14.11 1.44 -0.14
N SER A 158 13.18 2.34 -0.46
CA SER A 158 13.45 3.56 -1.19
C SER A 158 14.00 4.59 -0.22
N VAL A 159 15.30 4.84 -0.35
CA VAL A 159 16.04 5.78 0.47
C VAL A 159 15.81 7.18 -0.12
N ASP A 160 15.14 8.06 0.63
CA ASP A 160 14.93 9.46 0.23
C ASP A 160 16.26 10.22 0.33
N ASN A 161 17.05 10.09 -0.74
CA ASN A 161 18.38 10.67 -0.87
C ASN A 161 18.39 12.18 -0.59
N GLU A 162 17.33 12.93 -0.88
CA GLU A 162 17.28 14.38 -0.61
C GLU A 162 17.20 14.67 0.89
N LYS A 163 16.30 14.00 1.60
CA LYS A 163 16.18 14.17 3.05
C LYS A 163 17.46 13.75 3.78
N PHE A 164 18.10 12.67 3.33
CA PHE A 164 19.36 12.25 3.94
C PHE A 164 20.54 13.13 3.54
N TYR A 165 20.49 13.79 2.38
CA TYR A 165 21.45 14.81 2.02
C TYR A 165 21.33 16.04 2.92
N GLU A 166 20.11 16.50 3.22
CA GLU A 166 19.88 17.58 4.19
C GLU A 166 20.42 17.22 5.58
N LEU A 167 20.10 16.01 6.08
CA LEU A 167 20.68 15.50 7.33
C LEU A 167 22.21 15.45 7.26
N ALA A 168 22.77 15.02 6.12
CA ALA A 168 24.22 14.99 5.94
C ALA A 168 24.84 16.39 6.02
N LEU A 169 24.19 17.42 5.47
CA LEU A 169 24.62 18.81 5.58
C LEU A 169 24.53 19.35 7.01
N GLU A 170 23.49 18.98 7.75
CA GLU A 170 23.39 19.34 9.17
C GLU A 170 24.51 18.70 9.99
N LEU A 171 24.81 17.42 9.72
CA LEU A 171 25.90 16.69 10.37
C LEU A 171 27.27 17.28 10.04
N THR A 172 27.52 17.71 8.81
CA THR A 172 28.78 18.38 8.46
C THR A 172 28.88 19.77 9.09
N LYS A 173 27.78 20.54 9.17
CA LYS A 173 27.74 21.84 9.84
C LYS A 173 28.09 21.78 11.32
N ILE A 174 27.76 20.68 12.01
CA ILE A 174 28.16 20.45 13.41
C ILE A 174 29.58 19.87 13.56
N GLY A 175 30.35 19.78 12.47
CA GLY A 175 31.77 19.43 12.48
C GLY A 175 32.11 17.98 12.16
N LEU A 176 31.17 17.16 11.69
CA LEU A 176 31.51 15.81 11.20
C LEU A 176 32.10 15.88 9.79
N GLU A 177 33.24 15.22 9.59
CA GLU A 177 33.85 15.05 8.27
C GLU A 177 32.90 14.39 7.26
N SER A 178 32.82 14.93 6.03
CA SER A 178 31.96 14.40 4.96
C SER A 178 32.20 12.91 4.70
N SER A 179 33.45 12.44 4.84
CA SER A 179 33.80 11.02 4.70
C SER A 179 33.17 10.14 5.78
N ARG A 180 33.08 10.65 7.02
CA ARG A 180 32.47 9.96 8.18
C ARG A 180 30.95 9.97 8.07
N VAL A 181 30.35 11.10 7.68
CA VAL A 181 28.91 11.23 7.45
C VAL A 181 28.45 10.26 6.37
N SER A 182 29.10 10.26 5.19
CA SER A 182 28.75 9.33 4.10
C SER A 182 28.91 7.87 4.49
N LYS A 183 29.92 7.52 5.30
CA LYS A 183 30.12 6.15 5.80
C LYS A 183 29.01 5.72 6.78
N LEU A 184 28.63 6.60 7.71
CA LEU A 184 27.59 6.31 8.71
C LEU A 184 26.22 6.18 8.07
N LEU A 185 25.82 7.16 7.25
CA LEU A 185 24.50 7.12 6.62
C LEU A 185 24.39 5.99 5.59
N SER A 186 25.47 5.65 4.89
CA SER A 186 25.49 4.45 4.04
C SER A 186 25.31 3.16 4.86
N LYS A 187 26.05 3.03 5.97
CA LYS A 187 26.00 1.83 6.84
C LYS A 187 24.61 1.59 7.45
N TYR A 188 23.95 2.64 7.93
CA TYR A 188 22.72 2.51 8.71
C TYR A 188 21.45 2.72 7.90
N LEU A 189 21.53 3.44 6.77
CA LEU A 189 20.36 3.88 6.00
C LEU A 189 20.41 3.41 4.54
N GLY A 190 21.45 2.67 4.15
CA GLY A 190 21.57 2.07 2.82
C GLY A 190 21.84 3.08 1.69
N ILE A 191 22.19 4.33 2.01
CA ILE A 191 22.51 5.35 1.00
C ILE A 191 23.79 4.97 0.26
N ASN A 192 23.85 5.29 -1.03
CA ASN A 192 25.08 5.19 -1.79
C ASN A 192 26.15 6.18 -1.23
N LYS A 193 27.20 5.62 -0.62
CA LYS A 193 28.29 6.37 0.00
C LYS A 193 28.98 7.34 -0.97
N ASN A 194 29.27 6.88 -2.19
CA ASN A 194 30.06 7.65 -3.16
C ASN A 194 29.26 8.85 -3.67
N TRP A 195 28.00 8.61 -4.03
CA TRP A 195 27.07 9.67 -4.42
C TRP A 195 26.95 10.75 -3.33
N LEU A 196 26.75 10.35 -2.07
CA LEU A 196 26.59 11.28 -0.97
C LEU A 196 27.88 12.06 -0.68
N TYR A 197 29.04 11.41 -0.76
CA TYR A 197 30.34 12.05 -0.55
C TYR A 197 30.65 13.10 -1.62
N GLU A 198 30.43 12.80 -2.90
CA GLU A 198 30.62 13.76 -4.00
C GLU A 198 29.72 14.98 -3.84
N LYS A 199 28.44 14.75 -3.52
CA LYS A 199 27.48 15.83 -3.24
C LYS A 199 27.93 16.76 -2.11
N LEU A 200 28.50 16.22 -1.04
CA LEU A 200 28.99 17.00 0.11
C LEU A 200 30.29 17.75 -0.14
N LEU A 201 31.12 17.34 -1.11
CA LEU A 201 32.36 18.04 -1.46
C LEU A 201 32.13 19.28 -2.32
N HIS A 202 31.02 19.31 -3.06
CA HIS A 202 30.67 20.38 -4.00
C HIS A 202 29.67 21.40 -3.42
N ASN A 203 29.49 21.42 -2.09
CA ASN A 203 28.57 22.29 -1.36
C ASN A 203 29.31 23.05 -0.27
#